data_AF-A0AB36DPV4-F1
#
_entry.id   AF-A0AB36DPV4-F1
#
_cell.length_a   1.000
_cell.length_b   1.000
_cell.length_c   1.000
_cell.angle_alpha   90.00
_cell.angle_beta   90.00
_cell.angle_gamma   90.00
#
_symmetry.space_group_name_H-M   'P 1'
#
loop_
_entity.id
_entity.type
_entity.pdbx_description
1 polymer ?
#
loop_
_entity_poly.entity_id
_entity_poly.type
_entity_poly.pdbx_seq_one_letter_code
_entity_poly.pdbx_strand_id
1 'polypeptide(L)' 'MEYKTAQSASPVSAATIAKELKLARSTTYNILQALSAKGVLHKDVNYYH' A
#
# COMPACT_ATOMS: atom_id res chain seq x y z
N MET A 1 24.42 15.12 -2.77
CA MET A 1 23.68 14.01 -3.39
C MET A 1 22.24 14.13 -2.92
N GLU A 2 21.40 14.80 -3.71
CA GLU A 2 19.97 14.88 -3.42
C GLU A 2 19.34 13.52 -3.75
N TYR A 3 18.88 12.81 -2.72
CA TYR A 3 17.95 11.69 -2.91
C TYR A 3 16.70 12.31 -3.52
N LYS A 4 16.50 12.07 -4.83
CA LYS A 4 15.21 12.29 -5.48
C LYS A 4 14.17 11.56 -4.64
N THR A 5 13.43 12.30 -3.81
CA THR A 5 12.24 11.79 -3.14
C THR A 5 11.35 11.26 -4.24
N ALA A 6 11.16 9.94 -4.27
CA ALA A 6 10.36 9.24 -5.26
C ALA A 6 9.09 10.06 -5.49
N GLN A 7 8.92 10.53 -6.72
CA GLN A 7 7.74 11.23 -7.19
C GLN A 7 6.52 10.48 -6.65
N SER A 8 5.74 11.15 -5.78
CA SER A 8 4.67 10.55 -4.98
C SER A 8 3.74 9.73 -5.88
N ALA A 9 4.00 8.42 -5.96
CA ALA A 9 3.13 7.51 -6.68
C ALA A 9 1.76 7.61 -6.02
N SER A 10 0.71 7.81 -6.82
CA SER A 10 -0.65 7.94 -6.31
C SER A 10 -0.95 6.77 -5.36
N PRO A 11 -1.54 7.02 -4.18
CA PRO A 11 -1.86 5.97 -3.22
C PRO A 11 -2.67 4.86 -3.90
N VAL A 12 -2.19 3.63 -3.78
CA VAL A 12 -2.82 2.47 -4.40
C VAL A 12 -3.79 1.84 -3.40
N SER A 13 -5.05 1.69 -3.80
CA SER A 13 -6.06 1.07 -2.94
C SER A 13 -5.78 -0.42 -2.72
N ALA A 14 -6.13 -0.93 -1.54
CA ALA A 14 -6.04 -2.37 -1.25
C ALA A 14 -6.87 -3.22 -2.23
N ALA A 15 -7.96 -2.66 -2.79
CA ALA A 15 -8.78 -3.32 -3.81
C ALA A 15 -8.01 -3.55 -5.10
N THR A 16 -7.28 -2.53 -5.55
CA THR A 16 -6.42 -2.59 -6.73
C THR A 16 -5.33 -3.63 -6.53
N ILE A 17 -4.66 -3.61 -5.38
CA ILE A 17 -3.60 -4.58 -5.04
C ILE A 17 -4.14 -6.02 -5.04
N ALA A 18 -5.32 -6.25 -4.46
CA ALA A 18 -5.94 -7.58 -4.42
C ALA A 18 -6.24 -8.11 -5.83
N LYS A 19 -6.73 -7.24 -6.73
CA LYS A 19 -7.03 -7.58 -8.12
C LYS A 19 -5.76 -7.94 -8.89
N GLU A 20 -4.72 -7.12 -8.79
CA GLU A 20 -3.45 -7.33 -9.51
C GLU A 20 -2.72 -8.59 -9.04
N LEU A 21 -2.70 -8.84 -7.72
CA LEU A 21 -2.07 -10.02 -7.14
C LEU A 21 -2.94 -11.29 -7.25
N LYS A 22 -4.19 -11.17 -7.72
CA LYS A 22 -5.18 -12.26 -7.76
C LYS A 22 -5.34 -12.96 -6.40
N LEU A 23 -5.31 -12.17 -5.32
CA LEU A 23 -5.47 -12.66 -3.96
C LEU A 23 -6.85 -12.29 -3.42
N ALA A 24 -7.34 -13.10 -2.47
CA ALA A 24 -8.53 -12.75 -1.70
C ALA A 24 -8.29 -11.43 -0.95
N ARG A 25 -9.29 -10.55 -0.94
CA ARG A 25 -9.21 -9.22 -0.32
C ARG A 25 -8.76 -9.29 1.14
N SER A 26 -9.28 -10.24 1.92
CA SER A 26 -8.89 -10.48 3.32
C SER A 26 -7.41 -10.82 3.47
N THR A 27 -6.88 -11.71 2.63
CA THR A 27 -5.46 -12.06 2.59
C THR A 27 -4.60 -10.84 2.25
N THR A 28 -5.02 -10.04 1.25
CA THR A 28 -4.33 -8.80 0.91
C THR A 28 -4.29 -7.82 2.09
N TYR A 29 -5.42 -7.61 2.80
CA TYR A 29 -5.45 -6.75 3.98
C TYR A 29 -4.51 -7.23 5.10
N ASN A 30 -4.43 -8.53 5.35
CA ASN A 30 -3.52 -9.08 6.36
C ASN A 30 -2.06 -8.82 6.00
N ILE A 31 -1.69 -9.00 4.73
CA ILE A 31 -0.34 -8.72 4.22
C ILE A 31 -0.02 -7.22 4.36
N LEU A 32 -0.91 -6.34 3.92
CA LEU A 32 -0.71 -4.90 3.98
C LEU A 32 -0.56 -4.41 5.43
N GLN A 33 -1.36 -4.93 6.36
CA GLN A 33 -1.21 -4.63 7.80
C GLN A 33 0.14 -5.09 8.34
N ALA A 34 0.57 -6.31 8.01
CA ALA A 34 1.87 -6.83 8.46
C ALA A 34 3.04 -6.01 7.90
N LEU A 35 2.96 -5.58 6.63
CA LEU A 35 3.99 -4.74 6.00
C LEU A 35 4.00 -3.32 6.57
N SER A 36 2.83 -2.77 6.90
CA SER A 36 2.74 -1.47 7.56
C SER A 36 3.31 -1.51 8.98
N ALA A 37 2.99 -2.54 9.76
CA ALA A 37 3.56 -2.75 11.10
C ALA A 37 5.09 -2.91 11.09
N LYS A 38 5.65 -3.47 10.01
CA LYS A 38 7.09 -3.58 9.80
C LYS A 38 7.76 -2.29 9.29
N GLY A 39 6.99 -1.22 9.05
CA GLY A 39 7.50 0.03 8.50
C GLY A 39 7.90 -0.04 7.01
N VAL A 40 7.55 -1.13 6.32
CA VAL A 40 7.86 -1.31 4.88
C VAL A 40 6.90 -0.50 4.01
N LEU A 41 5.64 -0.38 4.42
CA LEU A 41 4.63 0.40 3.74
C LEU A 41 4.10 1.50 4.65
N HIS A 42 4.02 2.72 4.12
CA HIS A 42 3.32 3.82 4.77
C HIS A 42 1.86 3.81 4.33
N LYS A 43 0.93 3.73 5.27
CA LYS A 43 -0.49 3.85 4.97
C LYS A 43 -0.86 5.33 4.96
N ASP A 44 -1.36 5.81 3.83
CA ASP A 44 -1.95 7.14 3.78
C ASP A 44 -3.31 7.12 4.49
N VAL A 45 -3.41 7.84 5.61
CA VAL A 45 -4.60 7.85 6.48
C VAL A 45 -5.72 8.74 5.89
N ASN A 46 -5.41 9.55 4.87
CA ASN A 46 -6.35 10.48 4.25
C ASN A 46 -7.01 9.93 2.98
N TYR A 47 -6.73 8.68 2.59
CA TYR A 47 -7.35 8.07 1.42
C TYR A 47 -8.76 7.53 1.74
N TYR A 48 -9.71 8.45 1.89
CA TYR A 48 -11.15 8.19 1.88
C TYR A 48 -11.73 8.61 0.53
N HIS A 49 -11.81 7.69 -0.43
CA HIS A 49 -12.59 7.85 -1.65
C HIS A 49 -13.38 6.56 -1.91
#